data_AF-A0A239QZK1-F1
#
_entry.id   AF-A0A239QZK1-F1
#
_cell.length_a   1.000
_cell.length_b   1.000
_cell.length_c   1.000
_cell.angle_alpha   90.00
_cell.angle_beta   90.00
_cell.angle_gamma   90.00
#
_symmetry.space_group_name_H-M   'P 1'
#
loop_
_entity.id
_entity.type
_entity.pdbx_description
1 polymer ?
#
loop_
_entity_poly.entity_id
_entity_poly.type
_entity_poly.pdbx_seq_one_letter_code
_entity_poly.pdbx_strand_id
1 'polypeptide(L)'
;MAIKSDTQSLGNEALLSNAGGFTVFRFGRYNIRFRAPYSLERYVDVVKWDDGYLVVMAKYSHNAELEEEYIDLKPILKGLYIDSDSFLKPKKNVRIDYA
;
A
#
# COMPACT_ATOMS: atom_id res chain seq x y z
N MET A 1 24.48 -26.31 -18.90
CA MET A 1 23.51 -26.29 -17.79
C MET A 1 23.83 -25.08 -16.94
N ALA A 2 23.18 -23.94 -17.20
CA ALA A 2 23.37 -22.72 -16.43
C ALA A 2 22.12 -22.51 -15.58
N ILE A 3 22.29 -22.62 -14.27
CA ILE A 3 21.31 -22.20 -13.29
C ILE A 3 21.07 -20.70 -13.50
N LYS A 4 19.88 -20.32 -13.96
CA LYS A 4 19.44 -18.94 -13.86
C LYS A 4 19.15 -18.71 -12.38
N SER A 5 20.07 -18.05 -11.69
CA SER A 5 19.83 -17.50 -10.37
C SER A 5 18.75 -16.43 -10.53
N ASP A 6 17.51 -16.77 -10.23
CA ASP A 6 16.42 -15.79 -10.12
C ASP A 6 16.63 -14.96 -8.85
N THR A 7 17.55 -14.01 -8.95
CA THR A 7 17.57 -12.83 -8.08
C THR A 7 16.79 -11.73 -8.80
N GLN A 8 15.45 -11.86 -8.85
CA GLN A 8 14.59 -10.81 -9.43
C GLN A 8 14.26 -9.75 -8.37
N SER A 9 14.93 -8.59 -8.47
CA SER A 9 14.66 -7.25 -7.90
C SER A 9 14.00 -7.12 -6.51
N LEU A 10 14.82 -6.91 -5.47
CA LEU A 10 14.38 -6.57 -4.11
C LEU A 10 14.28 -5.05 -3.82
N GLY A 11 14.20 -4.19 -4.84
CA GLY A 11 14.62 -2.79 -4.70
C GLY A 11 13.65 -1.83 -4.02
N ASN A 12 12.47 -1.61 -4.61
CA ASN A 12 11.67 -0.39 -4.33
C ASN A 12 10.16 -0.58 -4.61
N GLU A 13 9.60 -1.76 -4.34
CA GLU A 13 8.15 -1.96 -4.47
C GLU A 13 7.50 -2.02 -3.08
N ALA A 14 6.43 -1.25 -2.90
CA ALA A 14 5.57 -1.34 -1.75
C ALA A 14 4.26 -2.03 -2.14
N LEU A 15 3.67 -2.72 -1.16
CA LEU A 15 2.48 -3.53 -1.35
C LEU A 15 1.34 -2.95 -0.53
N LEU A 16 0.18 -2.81 -1.14
CA LEU A 16 -1.05 -2.37 -0.49
C LEU A 16 -2.08 -3.50 -0.48
N SER A 17 -2.71 -3.73 0.67
CA SER A 17 -3.85 -4.63 0.81
C SER A 17 -4.70 -4.25 2.01
N ASN A 18 -5.73 -5.03 2.30
CA ASN A 18 -6.48 -4.95 3.55
C ASN A 18 -6.65 -6.34 4.19
N ALA A 19 -6.61 -6.38 5.52
CA ALA A 19 -6.82 -7.59 6.31
C ALA A 19 -7.32 -7.26 7.72
N GLY A 20 -8.39 -7.95 8.15
CA GLY A 20 -8.94 -7.83 9.50
C GLY A 20 -9.45 -6.43 9.85
N GLY A 21 -9.99 -5.69 8.88
CA GLY A 21 -10.46 -4.31 9.08
C GLY A 21 -9.34 -3.26 9.13
N PHE A 22 -8.17 -3.59 8.60
CA PHE A 22 -7.04 -2.68 8.46
C PHE A 22 -6.60 -2.61 7.01
N THR A 23 -6.16 -1.43 6.59
CA THR A 23 -5.28 -1.26 5.45
C THR A 23 -3.87 -1.66 5.87
N VAL A 24 -3.18 -2.38 4.99
CA VAL A 24 -1.85 -2.94 5.21
C VAL A 24 -0.94 -2.38 4.13
N PHE A 25 0.07 -1.61 4.54
CA PHE A 25 1.12 -1.08 3.66
C PHE A 25 2.46 -1.73 4.01
N ARG A 26 3.01 -2.53 3.10
CA ARG A 26 4.28 -3.24 3.29
C ARG A 26 5.37 -2.64 2.43
N PHE A 27 6.52 -2.38 3.03
CA PHE A 27 7.70 -1.92 2.30
C PHE A 27 8.99 -2.36 3.01
N GLY A 28 9.79 -3.19 2.35
CA GLY A 28 10.98 -3.80 2.97
C GLY A 28 10.60 -4.53 4.26
N ARG A 29 11.17 -4.11 5.40
CA ARG A 29 10.88 -4.66 6.72
C ARG A 29 9.62 -4.10 7.40
N TYR A 30 9.01 -3.06 6.83
CA TYR A 30 7.88 -2.38 7.44
C TYR A 30 6.56 -3.06 7.02
N ASN A 31 5.71 -3.34 8.00
CA ASN A 31 4.32 -3.76 7.81
C ASN A 31 3.45 -2.80 8.63
N ILE A 32 2.98 -1.75 7.96
CA ILE A 32 2.24 -0.64 8.57
C ILE A 32 0.76 -0.95 8.44
N ARG A 33 0.04 -0.94 9.56
CA ARG A 33 -1.40 -1.21 9.60
C ARG A 33 -2.13 -0.02 10.19
N PHE A 34 -3.19 0.40 9.52
CA PHE A 34 -4.09 1.46 9.99
C PHE A 34 -5.54 1.08 9.70
N ARG A 35 -6.47 1.64 10.47
CA ARG A 35 -7.89 1.26 10.36
C ARG A 35 -8.42 1.59 8.97
N ALA A 36 -9.05 0.62 8.34
CA ALA A 36 -9.82 0.82 7.12
C ALA A 36 -11.29 1.08 7.47
N PRO A 37 -12.07 1.67 6.55
CA PRO A 37 -13.52 1.71 6.70
C PRO A 37 -14.10 0.30 6.85
N TYR A 38 -15.10 0.14 7.70
CA TYR A 38 -15.69 -1.18 8.01
C TYR A 38 -16.33 -1.85 6.78
N SER A 39 -16.74 -1.04 5.80
CA SER A 39 -17.38 -1.48 4.56
C SER A 39 -16.38 -1.80 3.44
N LEU A 40 -15.07 -1.56 3.65
CA LEU A 40 -14.05 -1.86 2.65
C LEU A 40 -13.92 -3.37 2.48
N GLU A 41 -14.24 -3.88 1.28
CA GLU A 41 -14.02 -5.27 0.92
C GLU A 41 -12.58 -5.50 0.50
N ARG A 42 -12.11 -4.74 -0.50
CA ARG A 42 -10.75 -4.82 -1.04
C ARG A 42 -10.36 -3.60 -1.86
N TYR A 43 -9.07 -3.27 -1.86
CA TYR A 43 -8.45 -2.47 -2.92
C TYR A 43 -8.29 -3.29 -4.20
N VAL A 44 -8.48 -2.65 -5.34
CA VAL A 44 -8.49 -3.25 -6.67
C VAL A 44 -7.29 -2.79 -7.50
N ASP A 45 -7.00 -1.49 -7.50
CA ASP A 45 -5.90 -0.94 -8.30
C ASP A 45 -5.30 0.32 -7.66
N VAL A 46 -4.07 0.68 -8.05
CA VAL A 46 -3.41 1.93 -7.68
C VAL A 46 -3.48 2.89 -8.86
N VAL A 47 -4.28 3.93 -8.73
CA VAL A 47 -4.47 4.97 -9.76
C VAL A 47 -3.30 5.95 -9.76
N LYS A 48 -2.85 6.36 -8.57
CA LYS A 48 -1.76 7.32 -8.40
C LYS A 48 -0.96 7.03 -7.14
N TRP A 49 0.35 7.19 -7.24
CA TRP A 49 1.28 7.26 -6.12
C TRP A 49 2.13 8.53 -6.24
N ASP A 50 2.19 9.31 -5.18
CA ASP A 50 2.86 10.61 -5.15
C ASP A 50 3.43 10.87 -3.75
N ASP A 51 4.66 10.40 -3.51
CA ASP A 51 5.45 10.66 -2.30
C ASP A 51 4.66 10.59 -0.99
N GLY A 52 3.95 9.47 -0.79
CA GLY A 52 3.15 9.20 0.42
C GLY A 52 1.65 9.41 0.24
N TYR A 53 1.21 10.00 -0.87
CA TYR A 53 -0.19 10.12 -1.23
C TYR A 53 -0.60 9.05 -2.24
N LEU A 54 -1.63 8.28 -1.92
CA LEU A 54 -2.18 7.22 -2.75
C LEU A 54 -3.58 7.58 -3.20
N VAL A 55 -3.85 7.30 -4.47
CA VAL A 55 -5.20 7.22 -5.04
C VAL A 55 -5.41 5.78 -5.49
N VAL A 56 -6.45 5.13 -5.01
CA VAL A 56 -6.72 3.71 -5.29
C VAL A 56 -8.17 3.48 -5.67
N MET A 57 -8.41 2.47 -6.50
CA MET A 57 -9.76 1.96 -6.71
C MET A 57 -10.10 0.98 -5.59
N ALA A 58 -11.18 1.24 -4.86
CA ALA A 58 -11.65 0.44 -3.75
C ALA A 58 -13.03 -0.15 -4.03
N LYS A 59 -13.24 -1.38 -3.60
CA LYS A 59 -14.55 -2.03 -3.57
C LYS A 59 -15.13 -1.94 -2.16
N TYR A 60 -16.28 -1.31 -2.04
CA TYR A 60 -17.06 -1.24 -0.81
C TYR A 60 -18.29 -2.14 -0.88
N SER A 61 -18.73 -2.65 0.27
CA SER A 61 -19.88 -3.58 0.35
C SER A 61 -21.24 -2.93 0.11
N HIS A 62 -21.33 -1.61 0.32
CA HIS A 62 -22.56 -0.84 0.19
C HIS A 62 -22.75 -0.20 -1.19
N ASN A 63 -21.76 -0.34 -2.08
CA ASN A 63 -21.81 0.18 -3.44
C ASN A 63 -21.50 -0.92 -4.46
N ALA A 64 -22.23 -0.96 -5.57
CA ALA A 64 -21.98 -1.91 -6.65
C ALA A 64 -20.69 -1.56 -7.43
N GLU A 65 -20.43 -0.27 -7.62
CA GLU A 65 -19.30 0.24 -8.38
C GLU A 65 -18.01 0.33 -7.53
N LEU A 66 -16.89 0.57 -8.20
CA LEU A 66 -15.63 0.90 -7.53
C LEU A 66 -15.59 2.38 -7.21
N GLU A 67 -15.02 2.74 -6.07
CA GLU A 67 -14.86 4.11 -5.62
C GLU A 67 -13.38 4.48 -5.57
N GLU A 68 -13.08 5.75 -5.88
CA GLU A 68 -11.75 6.31 -5.71
C GLU A 68 -11.53 6.66 -4.24
N GLU A 69 -10.52 6.05 -3.61
CA GLU A 69 -10.14 6.27 -2.21
C GLU A 69 -8.77 6.96 -2.15
N TYR A 70 -8.67 7.94 -1.26
CA TYR A 70 -7.46 8.76 -1.06
C TYR A 70 -6.80 8.42 0.28
N ILE A 71 -5.52 8.06 0.26
CA ILE A 71 -4.78 7.69 1.47
C ILE A 71 -3.54 8.56 1.59
N ASP A 72 -3.44 9.31 2.69
CA ASP A 72 -2.22 10.04 3.06
C ASP A 72 -1.44 9.26 4.12
N LEU A 73 -0.26 8.76 3.75
CA LEU A 73 0.61 8.02 4.65
C LEU A 73 1.35 8.92 5.64
N LYS A 74 1.56 10.22 5.35
CA LYS A 74 2.41 11.06 6.20
C LYS A 74 1.87 11.22 7.63
N PRO A 75 0.56 11.46 7.86
CA PRO A 75 -0.01 11.48 9.21
C PRO A 75 0.11 10.12 9.92
N ILE A 76 -0.07 9.02 9.19
CA ILE A 76 0.01 7.65 9.74
C ILE A 76 1.44 7.36 10.20
N LEU A 77 2.43 7.66 9.36
CA LEU A 77 3.86 7.51 9.67
C LEU A 77 4.26 8.35 10.89
N LYS A 78 3.82 9.61 10.93
CA LYS A 78 4.06 10.52 12.07
C LYS A 78 3.46 9.97 13.37
N GLY A 79 2.23 9.43 13.31
CA GLY A 79 1.58 8.82 14.47
C GLY A 79 2.29 7.57 14.99
N LEU A 80 3.09 6.92 14.15
CA LEU A 80 3.94 5.77 14.50
C LEU A 80 5.38 6.16 14.85
N TYR A 81 5.68 7.46 14.96
CA TYR A 81 7.03 7.99 15.18
C TYR A 81 8.04 7.56 14.10
N ILE A 82 7.57 7.36 12.87
CA ILE A 82 8.40 7.09 11.69
C ILE A 82 8.66 8.42 10.98
N ASP A 83 9.93 8.70 10.67
CA ASP A 83 10.30 9.85 9.86
C ASP A 83 9.80 9.68 8.43
N SER A 84 8.73 10.41 8.08
CA SER A 84 8.05 10.28 6.80
C SER A 84 8.96 10.54 5.62
N ASP A 85 9.82 11.56 5.72
CA ASP A 85 10.69 11.96 4.62
C ASP A 85 11.74 10.88 4.32
N SER A 86 12.43 10.39 5.35
CA SER A 86 13.41 9.29 5.20
C SER A 86 12.73 8.00 4.74
N PHE A 87 11.52 7.70 5.25
CA PHE A 87 10.77 6.52 4.84
C PHE A 87 10.36 6.60 3.37
N LEU A 88 9.88 7.76 2.89
CA LEU A 88 9.35 7.95 1.54
C LEU A 88 10.42 8.28 0.49
N LYS A 89 11.64 8.66 0.91
CA LYS A 89 12.77 8.99 0.03
C LYS A 89 13.12 7.94 -1.03
N PRO A 90 13.07 6.61 -0.75
CA PRO A 90 13.16 5.63 -1.82
C PRO A 90 11.94 5.78 -2.74
N LYS A 91 12.16 6.05 -4.03
CA LYS A 91 11.07 6.11 -5.03
C LYS A 91 10.42 4.73 -5.14
N LYS A 92 9.28 4.59 -4.49
CA LYS A 92 8.49 3.35 -4.48
C LYS A 92 7.55 3.30 -5.66
N ASN A 93 7.39 2.13 -6.26
CA ASN A 93 6.13 1.79 -6.91
C ASN A 93 5.21 1.14 -5.89
N VAL A 94 3.90 1.34 -6.02
CA VAL A 94 2.92 0.69 -5.15
C VAL A 94 2.02 -0.19 -6.00
N ARG A 95 1.82 -1.45 -5.59
CA ARG A 95 0.84 -2.35 -6.21
C ARG A 95 -0.05 -3.02 -5.18
N ILE A 96 -1.19 -3.51 -5.64
CA ILE A 96 -2.10 -4.31 -4.81
C ILE A 96 -1.55 -5.74 -4.65
N ASP A 97 -1.59 -6.29 -3.43
CA ASP A 97 -1.08 -7.65 -3.15
C ASP A 97 -1.80 -8.36 -1.98
N TYR A 98 -2.54 -9.41 -2.28
CA TYR A 98 -3.25 -10.25 -1.30
C TYR A 98 -2.57 -11.61 -1.04
N ALA A 99 -1.32 -11.77 -1.49
CA ALA A 99 -0.55 -13.01 -1.38
C ALA A 99 -0.08 -13.33 0.06
#